data_AF-A0A3Q3JCJ8-F1
#
_entry.id   AF-A0A3Q3JCJ8-F1
#
_cell.length_a   1.000
_cell.length_b   1.000
_cell.length_c   1.000
_cell.angle_alpha   90.00
_cell.angle_beta   90.00
_cell.angle_gamma   90.00
#
_symmetry.space_group_name_H-M   'P 1'
#
loop_
_entity.id
_entity.type
_entity.pdbx_description
1 polymer ?
#
loop_
_entity_poly.entity_id
_entity_poly.type
_entity_poly.pdbx_seq_one_letter_code
_entity_poly.pdbx_strand_id
1 'polypeptide(L)'
;MGNTTSSALSKEILEDLKFSTKFSEHEICLWYENFQKQCPTGRITPEQFEQIYTRFFPDSDATSYAQHVFRSFDTNDDGTLDFKEYIIALHMTSTGKTTQKLEWAFSLFDVDKNGYINKSEVTEICQAIFKLIPKDEQSRLPKDENTPEKRANKLWAYFNKGDNERLAEGEFITGVIENDNAMRLIHYEPLKD
;
A
#
# COMPACT_ATOMS: atom_id res chain seq x y z
N MET A 1 -4.07 39.89 16.17
CA MET A 1 -3.26 39.03 15.30
C MET A 1 -2.83 37.83 16.14
N GLY A 2 -3.60 36.74 16.09
CA GLY A 2 -3.28 35.52 16.84
C GLY A 2 -2.66 34.51 15.89
N ASN A 3 -1.34 34.37 15.92
CA ASN A 3 -0.67 33.25 15.26
C ASN A 3 -0.91 32.00 16.12
N THR A 4 -1.98 31.26 15.84
CA THR A 4 -2.13 29.87 16.25
C THR A 4 -1.17 29.03 15.41
N THR A 5 0.12 29.07 15.77
CA THR A 5 1.05 28.06 15.30
C THR A 5 0.72 26.78 16.06
N SER A 6 0.27 25.77 15.31
CA SER A 6 -0.22 24.50 15.85
C SER A 6 0.89 23.82 16.67
N SER A 7 0.83 23.94 17.99
CA SER A 7 1.88 23.50 18.93
C SER A 7 2.00 21.99 19.11
N ALA A 8 1.21 21.20 18.38
CA ALA A 8 0.98 19.80 18.69
C ALA A 8 1.80 18.81 17.82
N LEU A 9 2.34 19.24 16.68
CA LEU A 9 3.25 18.44 15.84
C LEU A 9 4.67 18.96 16.00
N SER A 10 5.65 18.08 16.25
CA SER A 10 7.04 18.52 16.41
C SER A 10 7.58 19.08 15.08
N LYS A 11 8.45 20.09 15.16
CA LYS A 11 9.09 20.69 13.98
C LYS A 11 9.87 19.64 13.17
N GLU A 12 10.50 18.69 13.86
CA GLU A 12 11.24 17.59 13.25
C GLU A 12 10.33 16.68 12.41
N ILE A 13 9.19 16.24 12.96
CA ILE A 13 8.22 15.41 12.21
C ILE A 13 7.66 16.19 11.02
N LEU A 14 7.40 17.49 11.19
CA LEU A 14 6.89 18.33 10.12
C LEU A 14 7.91 18.50 8.98
N GLU A 15 9.18 18.73 9.30
CA GLU A 15 10.25 18.84 8.31
C GLU A 15 10.47 17.51 7.58
N ASP A 16 10.49 16.40 8.31
CA ASP A 16 10.55 15.05 7.76
C ASP A 16 9.40 14.79 6.77
N LEU A 17 8.16 15.07 7.17
CA LEU A 17 6.98 14.85 6.32
C LEU A 17 6.96 15.76 5.09
N LYS A 18 7.47 16.99 5.20
CA LYS A 18 7.63 17.89 4.05
C LYS A 18 8.72 17.41 3.09
N PHE A 19 9.73 16.70 3.58
CA PHE A 19 10.77 16.11 2.74
C PHE A 19 10.31 14.80 2.10
N SER A 20 9.57 13.97 2.83
CA SER A 20 9.13 12.64 2.38
C SER A 20 7.85 12.68 1.53
N THR A 21 7.07 13.76 1.61
CA THR A 21 5.80 13.91 0.87
C THR A 21 5.77 15.19 0.04
N LYS A 22 4.76 15.32 -0.83
CA LYS A 22 4.50 16.54 -1.60
C LYS A 22 3.52 17.49 -0.91
N PHE A 23 3.16 17.21 0.34
CA PHE A 23 2.13 17.95 1.03
C PHE A 23 2.69 19.23 1.65
N SER A 24 1.89 20.29 1.58
CA SER A 24 2.21 21.54 2.26
C SER A 24 2.10 21.39 3.77
N GLU A 25 2.81 22.26 4.48
CA GLU A 25 2.72 22.35 5.94
C GLU A 25 1.29 22.56 6.42
N HIS A 26 0.49 23.31 5.67
CA HIS A 26 -0.92 23.55 6.00
C HIS A 26 -1.75 22.27 5.90
N GLU A 27 -1.58 21.47 4.85
CA GLU A 27 -2.27 20.19 4.67
C GLU A 27 -1.87 19.19 5.77
N ILE A 28 -0.58 19.09 6.08
CA ILE A 28 -0.07 18.20 7.14
C ILE A 28 -0.68 18.59 8.49
N CYS A 29 -0.69 19.88 8.84
CA CYS A 29 -1.31 20.35 10.08
C CYS A 29 -2.81 20.04 10.14
N LEU A 30 -3.54 20.27 9.04
CA LEU A 30 -4.98 20.02 8.98
C LEU A 30 -5.29 18.53 9.15
N TRP A 31 -4.53 17.65 8.50
CA TRP A 31 -4.69 16.21 8.69
C TRP A 31 -4.30 15.77 10.09
N TYR A 32 -3.29 16.38 10.71
CA TYR A 32 -2.93 16.07 12.09
C TYR A 32 -4.07 16.40 13.07
N GLU A 33 -4.69 17.57 12.91
CA GLU A 33 -5.84 17.96 13.73
C GLU A 33 -7.03 17.01 13.54
N ASN A 34 -7.29 16.58 12.30
CA ASN A 34 -8.34 15.61 12.02
C ASN A 34 -8.00 14.22 12.56
N PHE A 35 -6.73 13.80 12.44
CA PHE A 35 -6.23 12.55 12.97
C PHE A 35 -6.36 12.49 14.48
N GLN A 36 -5.98 13.54 15.20
CA GLN A 36 -6.16 13.61 16.67
C GLN A 36 -7.63 13.58 17.09
N LYS A 37 -8.55 14.16 16.30
CA LYS A 37 -9.98 14.09 16.58
C LYS A 37 -10.56 12.69 16.39
N GLN A 38 -10.10 11.97 15.36
CA GLN A 38 -10.60 10.63 15.03
C GLN A 38 -9.90 9.53 15.83
N CYS A 39 -8.62 9.74 16.16
CA CYS A 39 -7.76 8.84 16.91
C CYS A 39 -7.15 9.59 18.10
N PRO A 40 -7.87 9.75 19.22
CA PRO A 40 -7.39 10.48 20.40
C PRO A 40 -6.12 9.88 21.02
N THR A 41 -5.86 8.60 20.76
CA THR A 41 -4.64 7.86 21.16
C THR A 41 -3.42 8.25 20.33
N GLY A 42 -3.60 8.95 19.20
CA GLY A 42 -2.51 9.27 18.27
C GLY A 42 -2.00 8.05 17.50
N ARG A 43 -2.79 6.96 17.46
CA ARG A 43 -2.48 5.68 16.83
C ARG A 43 -3.71 5.14 16.11
N ILE A 44 -3.53 4.61 14.91
CA ILE A 44 -4.55 3.87 14.17
C ILE A 44 -4.33 2.38 14.38
N THR A 45 -5.35 1.67 14.86
CA THR A 45 -5.31 0.20 14.95
C THR A 45 -5.69 -0.46 13.62
N PRO A 46 -5.37 -1.75 13.41
CA PRO A 46 -5.78 -2.47 12.21
C PRO A 46 -7.29 -2.39 11.95
N GLU A 47 -8.11 -2.47 12.99
CA GLU A 47 -9.58 -2.41 12.88
C GLU A 47 -10.06 -1.03 12.42
N GLN A 48 -9.43 0.03 12.91
CA GLN A 48 -9.74 1.40 12.46
C GLN A 48 -9.33 1.60 11.01
N PHE A 49 -8.17 1.07 10.60
CA PHE A 49 -7.71 1.13 9.22
C PHE A 49 -8.62 0.34 8.27
N GLU A 50 -9.08 -0.84 8.67
CA GLU A 50 -10.03 -1.65 7.90
C GLU A 50 -11.37 -0.93 7.68
N GLN A 51 -11.88 -0.23 8.70
CA GLN A 51 -13.09 0.59 8.57
C GLN A 51 -12.93 1.71 7.54
N ILE A 52 -11.75 2.36 7.51
CA ILE A 52 -11.42 3.38 6.51
C ILE A 52 -11.43 2.74 5.12
N TYR A 53 -10.74 1.62 4.94
CA TYR A 53 -10.65 0.92 3.66
C TYR A 53 -12.02 0.45 3.14
N THR A 54 -12.84 -0.13 4.00
CA THR A 54 -14.21 -0.59 3.66
C THR A 54 -15.09 0.57 3.19
N ARG A 55 -14.88 1.78 3.73
CA ARG A 55 -15.62 2.98 3.28
C ARG A 55 -15.24 3.43 1.88
N PHE A 56 -13.99 3.20 1.46
CA PHE A 56 -13.51 3.52 0.10
C PHE A 56 -13.84 2.43 -0.92
N PHE A 57 -13.95 1.18 -0.48
CA PHE A 57 -14.27 0.02 -1.32
C PHE A 57 -15.51 -0.72 -0.80
N PRO A 58 -16.70 -0.10 -0.80
CA PRO A 58 -17.89 -0.66 -0.15
C PRO A 58 -18.41 -1.94 -0.79
N ASP A 59 -18.06 -2.18 -2.07
CA ASP A 59 -18.54 -3.32 -2.86
C ASP A 59 -17.49 -4.46 -2.98
N SER A 60 -16.36 -4.34 -2.29
CA SER A 60 -15.23 -5.27 -2.36
C SER A 60 -14.95 -5.95 -1.02
N ASP A 61 -14.43 -7.19 -1.04
CA ASP A 61 -13.86 -7.84 0.15
C ASP A 61 -12.43 -7.31 0.37
N ALA A 62 -12.34 -6.09 0.90
CA ALA A 62 -11.09 -5.35 1.05
C ALA A 62 -10.32 -5.68 2.34
N THR A 63 -10.89 -6.46 3.25
CA THR A 63 -10.31 -6.76 4.57
C THR A 63 -8.90 -7.35 4.47
N SER A 64 -8.71 -8.42 3.68
CA SER A 64 -7.39 -9.06 3.54
C SER A 64 -6.35 -8.09 2.95
N TYR A 65 -6.75 -7.29 1.96
CA TYR A 65 -5.83 -6.32 1.36
C TYR A 65 -5.50 -5.17 2.31
N ALA A 66 -6.49 -4.66 3.05
CA ALA A 66 -6.30 -3.61 4.05
C ALA A 66 -5.31 -4.04 5.13
N GLN A 67 -5.32 -5.32 5.54
CA GLN A 67 -4.36 -5.88 6.49
C GLN A 67 -2.93 -5.90 5.94
N HIS A 68 -2.73 -6.32 4.68
CA HIS A 68 -1.39 -6.27 4.05
C HIS A 68 -0.88 -4.85 3.87
N VAL A 69 -1.78 -3.93 3.48
CA VAL A 69 -1.45 -2.51 3.34
C VAL A 69 -1.10 -1.89 4.70
N PHE A 70 -1.86 -2.22 5.75
CA PHE A 70 -1.54 -1.79 7.10
C PHE A 70 -0.14 -2.27 7.51
N ARG A 71 0.15 -3.57 7.33
CA ARG A 71 1.45 -4.16 7.65
C ARG A 71 2.60 -3.49 6.90
N SER A 72 2.40 -3.13 5.63
CA SER A 72 3.45 -2.48 4.84
C SER A 72 3.70 -1.02 5.23
N PHE A 73 2.77 -0.40 5.97
CA PHE A 73 2.93 0.93 6.54
C PHE A 73 3.39 0.93 8.01
N ASP A 74 3.11 -0.13 8.76
CA ASP A 74 3.60 -0.35 10.13
C ASP A 74 5.08 -0.74 10.04
N THR A 75 5.96 0.27 9.95
CA THR A 75 7.39 0.08 9.70
C THR A 75 8.16 -0.30 10.96
N ASN A 76 7.63 0.06 12.13
CA ASN A 76 8.23 -0.23 13.42
C ASN A 76 7.70 -1.53 14.06
N ASP A 77 6.73 -2.20 13.43
CA ASP A 77 6.08 -3.43 13.89
C ASP A 77 5.48 -3.29 15.30
N ASP A 78 4.95 -2.11 15.62
CA ASP A 78 4.30 -1.85 16.91
C ASP A 78 2.82 -2.23 16.94
N GLY A 79 2.27 -2.67 15.80
CA GLY A 79 0.88 -3.09 15.63
C GLY A 79 -0.10 -1.93 15.48
N THR A 80 0.40 -0.70 15.37
CA THR A 80 -0.37 0.53 15.15
C THR A 80 0.28 1.41 14.09
N LEU A 81 -0.48 2.25 13.41
CA LEU A 81 0.10 3.31 12.58
C LEU A 81 0.13 4.61 13.36
N ASP A 82 1.31 5.21 13.46
CA ASP A 82 1.42 6.57 13.93
C ASP A 82 1.03 7.58 12.84
N PHE A 83 1.04 8.87 13.19
CA PHE A 83 0.66 9.91 12.25
C PHE A 83 1.62 10.00 11.04
N LYS A 84 2.91 9.76 11.24
CA LYS A 84 3.92 9.81 10.17
C LYS A 84 3.66 8.68 9.18
N GLU A 85 3.46 7.47 9.66
CA GLU A 85 3.15 6.29 8.83
C GLU A 85 1.83 6.47 8.08
N TYR A 86 0.80 7.01 8.74
CA TYR A 86 -0.47 7.32 8.11
C TYR A 86 -0.36 8.37 6.98
N ILE A 87 0.39 9.45 7.18
CA ILE A 87 0.58 10.48 6.14
C ILE A 87 1.40 9.93 4.97
N ILE A 88 2.43 9.14 5.25
CA ILE A 88 3.20 8.46 4.20
C ILE A 88 2.27 7.53 3.41
N ALA A 89 1.41 6.76 4.07
CA ALA A 89 0.43 5.91 3.42
C ALA A 89 -0.50 6.66 2.46
N LEU A 90 -1.03 7.80 2.90
CA LEU A 90 -1.85 8.68 2.05
C LEU A 90 -1.05 9.27 0.88
N HIS A 91 0.22 9.61 1.07
CA HIS A 91 1.07 10.14 0.01
C HIS A 91 1.32 9.07 -1.08
N MET A 92 1.67 7.86 -0.65
CA MET A 92 1.99 6.74 -1.53
C MET A 92 0.80 6.31 -2.39
N THR A 93 -0.40 6.29 -1.80
CA THR A 93 -1.65 5.93 -2.50
C THR A 93 -2.15 7.03 -3.44
N SER A 94 -1.83 8.31 -3.19
CA SER A 94 -2.36 9.44 -3.98
C SER A 94 -1.43 9.99 -5.07
N THR A 95 -0.11 10.13 -4.83
CA THR A 95 0.73 11.03 -5.65
C THR A 95 2.24 10.67 -5.74
N GLY A 96 2.64 9.49 -5.27
CA GLY A 96 4.05 9.05 -5.25
C GLY A 96 4.71 8.94 -6.64
N LYS A 97 6.03 9.17 -6.71
CA LYS A 97 6.87 8.88 -7.89
C LYS A 97 6.90 7.36 -8.13
N THR A 98 7.06 6.92 -9.37
CA THR A 98 7.06 5.48 -9.73
C THR A 98 8.02 4.66 -8.87
N THR A 99 9.23 5.15 -8.58
CA THR A 99 10.23 4.39 -7.81
C THR A 99 9.83 4.16 -6.36
N GLN A 100 9.42 5.20 -5.63
CA GLN A 100 8.96 5.05 -4.24
C GLN A 100 7.75 4.13 -4.16
N LYS A 101 6.84 4.21 -5.14
CA LYS A 101 5.67 3.31 -5.21
C LYS A 101 6.08 1.85 -5.35
N LEU A 102 7.17 1.59 -6.07
CA LEU A 102 7.71 0.25 -6.24
C LEU A 102 8.44 -0.26 -5.00
N GLU A 103 9.18 0.61 -4.29
CA GLU A 103 9.77 0.29 -2.98
C GLU A 103 8.67 -0.09 -1.99
N TRP A 104 7.59 0.69 -1.92
CA TRP A 104 6.43 0.34 -1.10
C TRP A 104 5.72 -0.93 -1.59
N ALA A 105 5.56 -1.10 -2.90
CA ALA A 105 4.98 -2.33 -3.45
C ALA A 105 5.83 -3.54 -3.07
N PHE A 106 7.16 -3.42 -3.06
CA PHE A 106 8.03 -4.47 -2.54
C PHE A 106 7.70 -4.80 -1.07
N SER A 107 7.61 -3.79 -0.20
CA SER A 107 7.22 -3.99 1.21
C SER A 107 5.80 -4.56 1.40
N LEU A 108 4.90 -4.37 0.43
CA LEU A 108 3.59 -5.01 0.42
C LEU A 108 3.71 -6.52 0.15
N PHE A 109 4.58 -6.89 -0.79
CA PHE A 109 4.83 -8.28 -1.21
C PHE A 109 5.76 -9.05 -0.26
N ASP A 110 6.72 -8.41 0.41
CA ASP A 110 7.57 -9.03 1.43
C ASP A 110 6.78 -9.16 2.74
N VAL A 111 6.03 -10.27 2.87
CA VAL A 111 5.05 -10.49 3.94
C VAL A 111 5.73 -10.71 5.28
N ASP A 112 6.84 -11.45 5.29
CA ASP A 112 7.60 -11.77 6.49
C ASP A 112 8.72 -10.76 6.81
N LYS A 113 8.87 -9.73 5.96
CA LYS A 113 9.86 -8.64 6.09
C LYS A 113 11.30 -9.15 6.12
N ASN A 114 11.60 -10.25 5.42
CA ASN A 114 12.95 -10.82 5.39
C ASN A 114 13.87 -10.14 4.36
N GLY A 115 13.37 -9.17 3.60
CA GLY A 115 14.07 -8.45 2.54
C GLY A 115 14.03 -9.16 1.18
N TYR A 116 13.24 -10.22 1.04
CA TYR A 116 13.09 -10.98 -0.19
C TYR A 116 11.66 -11.50 -0.38
N ILE A 117 11.15 -11.37 -1.60
CA ILE A 117 9.85 -11.92 -1.98
C ILE A 117 10.01 -13.35 -2.51
N ASN A 118 9.16 -14.25 -2.04
CA ASN A 118 9.02 -15.60 -2.57
C ASN A 118 7.66 -15.81 -3.27
N LYS A 119 7.54 -16.91 -4.02
CA LYS A 119 6.33 -17.21 -4.81
C LYS A 119 5.05 -17.35 -3.97
N SER A 120 5.17 -17.82 -2.73
CA SER A 120 4.03 -17.95 -1.81
C SER A 120 3.49 -16.57 -1.45
N GLU A 121 4.38 -15.62 -1.16
CA GLU A 121 4.00 -14.25 -0.81
C GLU A 121 3.38 -13.52 -2.01
N VAL A 122 3.91 -13.72 -3.22
CA VAL A 122 3.27 -13.22 -4.45
C VAL A 122 1.86 -13.77 -4.59
N THR A 123 1.66 -15.05 -4.28
CA THR A 123 0.33 -15.70 -4.36
C THR A 123 -0.62 -15.12 -3.32
N GLU A 124 -0.17 -14.92 -2.08
CA GLU A 124 -0.94 -14.33 -0.99
C GLU A 124 -1.44 -12.93 -1.35
N ILE A 125 -0.54 -12.04 -1.80
CA ILE A 125 -0.91 -10.68 -2.21
C ILE A 125 -1.82 -10.70 -3.45
N CYS A 126 -1.54 -11.55 -4.44
CA CYS A 126 -2.41 -11.69 -5.61
C CYS A 126 -3.83 -12.15 -5.23
N GLN A 127 -3.97 -13.03 -4.23
CA GLN A 127 -5.27 -13.45 -3.69
C GLN A 127 -6.00 -12.28 -3.02
N ALA A 128 -5.31 -11.48 -2.21
CA ALA A 128 -5.89 -10.30 -1.59
C ALA A 128 -6.33 -9.25 -2.64
N ILE A 129 -5.49 -8.96 -3.63
CA ILE A 129 -5.82 -8.04 -4.73
C ILE A 129 -7.01 -8.58 -5.56
N PHE A 130 -7.06 -9.89 -5.83
CA PHE A 130 -8.15 -10.46 -6.63
C PHE A 130 -9.51 -10.33 -5.94
N LYS A 131 -9.56 -10.40 -4.60
CA LYS A 131 -10.78 -10.16 -3.81
C LYS A 131 -11.28 -8.71 -3.86
N LEU A 132 -10.42 -7.76 -4.21
CA LEU A 132 -10.83 -6.37 -4.42
C LEU A 132 -11.67 -6.19 -5.68
N ILE A 133 -11.49 -7.07 -6.67
CA ILE A 133 -12.15 -6.96 -7.96
C ILE A 133 -13.63 -7.34 -7.79
N PRO A 134 -14.57 -6.47 -8.17
CA PRO A 134 -15.99 -6.78 -8.15
C PRO A 134 -16.30 -8.10 -8.88
N LYS A 135 -17.19 -8.91 -8.31
CA LYS A 135 -17.46 -10.27 -8.83
C LYS A 135 -17.95 -10.27 -10.29
N ASP A 136 -18.66 -9.23 -10.69
CA ASP A 136 -19.13 -9.02 -12.07
C ASP A 136 -17.97 -8.70 -13.03
N GLU A 137 -16.96 -7.96 -12.58
CA GLU A 137 -15.73 -7.69 -13.35
C GLU A 137 -14.82 -8.92 -13.46
N GLN A 138 -14.78 -9.78 -12.44
CA GLN A 138 -13.93 -10.99 -12.46
C GLN A 138 -14.22 -11.88 -13.67
N SER A 139 -15.47 -11.94 -14.13
CA SER A 139 -15.89 -12.70 -15.30
C SER A 139 -15.34 -12.17 -16.63
N ARG A 140 -14.94 -10.89 -16.67
CA ARG A 140 -14.40 -10.19 -17.85
C ARG A 140 -12.87 -10.24 -17.91
N LEU A 141 -12.22 -10.78 -16.89
CA LEU A 141 -10.77 -10.88 -16.84
C LEU A 141 -10.23 -11.84 -17.91
N PRO A 142 -9.00 -11.60 -18.41
CA PRO A 142 -8.30 -12.53 -19.29
C PRO A 142 -8.24 -13.95 -18.71
N LYS A 143 -8.30 -14.98 -19.56
CA LYS A 143 -8.33 -16.40 -19.14
C LYS A 143 -7.09 -16.84 -18.34
N ASP A 144 -5.98 -16.13 -18.51
CA ASP A 144 -4.70 -16.30 -17.83
C ASP A 144 -4.57 -15.41 -16.58
N GLU A 145 -5.62 -14.68 -16.18
CA GLU A 145 -5.64 -13.77 -15.02
C GLU A 145 -6.95 -13.84 -14.20
N ASN A 146 -7.87 -14.72 -14.59
CA ASN A 146 -9.20 -14.82 -13.99
C ASN A 146 -9.25 -15.65 -12.69
N THR A 147 -8.09 -16.00 -12.14
CA THR A 147 -7.93 -16.64 -10.84
C THR A 147 -6.67 -16.08 -10.17
N PRO A 148 -6.62 -16.00 -8.83
CA PRO A 148 -5.43 -15.53 -8.12
C PRO A 148 -4.15 -16.29 -8.50
N GLU A 149 -4.22 -17.61 -8.64
CA GLU A 149 -3.05 -18.48 -8.88
C GLU A 149 -2.46 -18.21 -10.26
N LYS A 150 -3.31 -18.00 -11.28
CA LYS A 150 -2.85 -17.65 -12.62
C LYS A 150 -2.21 -16.27 -12.65
N ARG A 151 -2.77 -15.29 -11.95
CA ARG A 151 -2.15 -13.96 -11.80
C ARG A 151 -0.80 -14.04 -11.12
N ALA A 152 -0.72 -14.77 -10.00
CA ALA A 152 0.51 -14.97 -9.26
C ALA A 152 1.58 -15.65 -10.11
N ASN A 153 1.23 -16.72 -10.82
CA ASN A 153 2.15 -17.42 -11.73
C ASN A 153 2.60 -16.52 -12.89
N LYS A 154 1.68 -15.72 -13.46
CA LYS A 154 2.00 -14.79 -14.54
C LYS A 154 2.94 -13.68 -14.06
N LEU A 155 2.69 -13.11 -12.88
CA LEU A 155 3.54 -12.10 -12.27
C LEU A 155 4.92 -12.68 -11.92
N TRP A 156 4.97 -13.86 -11.30
CA TRP A 156 6.22 -14.55 -10.96
C TRP A 156 7.08 -14.86 -12.20
N ALA A 157 6.44 -15.26 -13.30
CA ALA A 157 7.12 -15.56 -14.56
C ALA A 157 7.84 -14.33 -15.14
N TYR A 158 7.38 -13.10 -14.87
CA TYR A 158 8.05 -11.90 -15.35
C TYR A 158 9.44 -11.68 -14.74
N PHE A 159 9.69 -12.23 -13.56
CA PHE A 159 10.99 -12.15 -12.91
C PHE A 159 11.96 -13.26 -13.36
N ASN A 160 11.51 -14.20 -14.20
CA ASN A 160 12.31 -15.36 -14.66
C ASN A 160 12.94 -16.18 -13.51
N LYS A 161 12.23 -16.30 -12.39
CA LYS A 161 12.66 -17.03 -11.19
C LYS A 161 12.02 -18.42 -11.13
N GLY A 162 12.77 -19.40 -10.64
CA GLY A 162 12.26 -20.73 -10.26
C GLY A 162 11.38 -20.68 -9.01
N ASP A 163 10.62 -21.75 -8.76
CA ASP A 163 9.61 -21.78 -7.70
C ASP A 163 10.16 -21.66 -6.27
N ASN A 164 11.44 -22.02 -6.06
CA ASN A 164 12.12 -21.96 -4.76
C ASN A 164 13.11 -20.78 -4.67
N GLU A 165 13.15 -19.92 -5.69
CA GLU A 165 14.01 -18.75 -5.69
C GLU A 165 13.37 -17.57 -4.96
N ARG A 166 14.21 -16.60 -4.64
CA ARG A 166 13.84 -15.37 -3.95
C ARG A 166 14.12 -14.17 -4.84
N LEU A 167 13.29 -13.15 -4.70
CA LEU A 167 13.35 -11.91 -5.46
C LEU A 167 13.75 -10.77 -4.53
N ALA A 168 14.91 -10.17 -4.78
CA ALA A 168 15.37 -9.00 -4.04
C ALA A 168 14.68 -7.72 -4.53
N GLU A 169 14.67 -6.67 -3.69
CA GLU A 169 14.03 -5.39 -4.00
C GLU A 169 14.45 -4.79 -5.34
N GLY A 170 15.76 -4.74 -5.62
CA GLY A 170 16.26 -4.23 -6.90
C GLY A 170 15.76 -5.04 -8.11
N GLU A 171 15.68 -6.37 -7.98
CA GLU A 171 15.17 -7.25 -9.04
C GLU A 171 13.66 -7.04 -9.26
N PHE A 172 12.90 -6.85 -8.17
CA PHE A 172 11.48 -6.54 -8.23
C PHE A 172 11.24 -5.20 -8.94
N ILE A 173 11.94 -4.14 -8.50
CA ILE A 173 11.80 -2.80 -9.08
C ILE A 173 12.16 -2.83 -10.57
N THR A 174 13.28 -3.44 -10.95
CA THR A 174 13.68 -3.56 -12.36
C THR A 174 12.66 -4.36 -13.16
N GLY A 175 12.25 -5.54 -12.67
CA GLY A 175 11.32 -6.41 -13.40
C GLY A 175 9.94 -5.79 -13.59
N VAL A 176 9.49 -4.95 -12.65
CA VAL A 176 8.23 -4.24 -12.76
C VAL A 176 8.35 -3.00 -13.67
N ILE A 177 9.45 -2.25 -13.61
CA ILE A 177 9.68 -1.09 -14.50
C ILE A 177 9.79 -1.51 -15.97
N GLU A 178 10.43 -2.64 -16.24
CA GLU A 178 10.62 -3.14 -17.60
C GLU A 178 9.36 -3.81 -18.18
N ASN A 179 8.30 -3.95 -17.37
CA ASN A 179 7.09 -4.67 -17.76
C ASN A 179 5.80 -3.97 -17.31
N ASP A 180 5.19 -3.22 -18.23
CA ASP A 180 3.91 -2.51 -17.99
C ASP A 180 2.78 -3.45 -17.51
N ASN A 181 2.80 -4.74 -17.89
CA ASN A 181 1.80 -5.69 -17.42
C ASN A 181 2.01 -6.09 -15.95
N ALA A 182 3.26 -6.12 -15.47
CA ALA A 182 3.56 -6.38 -14.07
C ALA A 182 3.00 -5.25 -13.19
N MET A 183 3.18 -3.99 -13.60
CA MET A 183 2.59 -2.82 -12.94
C MET A 183 1.07 -2.92 -12.77
N ARG A 184 0.36 -3.37 -13.82
CA ARG A 184 -1.10 -3.56 -13.75
C ARG A 184 -1.51 -4.72 -12.83
N LEU A 185 -0.67 -5.74 -12.67
CA LEU A 185 -1.00 -6.88 -11.80
C LEU A 185 -0.76 -6.57 -10.32
N ILE A 186 0.19 -5.69 -9.99
CA ILE A 186 0.47 -5.26 -8.61
C ILE A 186 -0.48 -4.17 -8.10
N HIS A 187 -1.08 -3.39 -9.00
CA HIS A 187 -2.04 -2.34 -8.65
C HIS A 187 -3.43 -2.67 -9.17
N TYR A 188 -4.42 -2.74 -8.28
CA TYR A 188 -5.81 -2.64 -8.73
C TYR A 188 -6.14 -1.18 -9.01
N GLU A 189 -6.22 -0.83 -10.29
CA GLU A 189 -6.93 0.36 -10.73
C GLU A 189 -8.35 -0.05 -11.12
N PRO A 190 -9.40 0.55 -10.50
CA PRO A 190 -10.77 0.38 -10.96
C PRO A 190 -10.85 0.75 -12.43
N LEU A 191 -11.60 -0.02 -13.22
CA LEU A 191 -11.89 0.36 -14.60
C LEU A 191 -12.59 1.73 -14.54
N LYS A 192 -11.95 2.76 -15.11
CA LYS A 192 -12.63 4.02 -15.35
C LYS A 192 -13.58 3.79 -16.53
N ASP A 193 -14.87 4.01 -16.28
CA ASP A 193 -15.89 4.14 -17.33
C ASP A 193 -15.49 5.21 -18.35
#